data_AF-A0A2H4SBA4-F1
#
_entry.id   AF-A0A2H4SBA4-F1
#
_cell.length_a   1.000
_cell.length_b   1.000
_cell.length_c   1.000
_cell.angle_alpha   90.00
_cell.angle_beta   90.00
_cell.angle_gamma   90.00
#
_symmetry.space_group_name_H-M   'P 1'
#
loop_
_entity.id
_entity.type
_entity.pdbx_description
1 polymer ?
#
loop_
_entity_poly.entity_id
_entity_poly.type
_entity_poly.pdbx_seq_one_letter_code
_entity_poly.pdbx_strand_id
1 'polypeptide(L)'
;MFKYMLLISALVGAAITSPAGELPPAGLDKRCNGQNQFCNNGIPCCSNLYCGSNTVCAACNAHGQICNNGVPCCSGLYCGTNRVCSACNGQGQICNNGVPCCSGLYCGTNRVCSGCNGRGQICSNGVPCCNGLSCGTNRVCG
;
A
#
# COMPACT_ATOMS: atom_id res chain seq x y z
N MET A 1 55.57 -48.14 31.23
CA MET A 1 56.42 -47.18 30.48
C MET A 1 55.53 -46.36 29.57
N PHE A 2 55.51 -45.04 29.77
CA PHE A 2 55.05 -43.93 28.90
C PHE A 2 53.94 -44.21 27.86
N LYS A 3 52.86 -43.42 27.75
CA LYS A 3 52.92 -41.97 27.51
C LYS A 3 51.50 -41.37 27.54
N TYR A 4 51.42 -40.16 28.09
CA TYR A 4 50.35 -39.17 27.97
C TYR A 4 49.66 -39.14 26.59
N MET A 5 48.33 -38.90 26.58
CA MET A 5 47.79 -37.78 25.81
C MET A 5 46.42 -37.36 26.34
N LEU A 6 46.33 -36.07 26.67
CA LEU A 6 45.16 -35.35 27.15
C LEU A 6 44.05 -35.35 26.10
N LEU A 7 42.83 -35.71 26.49
CA LEU A 7 41.61 -35.39 25.75
C LEU A 7 40.95 -34.17 26.40
N ILE A 8 41.30 -32.99 25.89
CA ILE A 8 40.60 -31.73 26.17
C ILE A 8 39.36 -31.72 25.27
N SER A 9 38.22 -32.15 25.79
CA SER A 9 36.95 -32.04 25.07
C SER A 9 36.48 -30.59 25.13
N ALA A 10 36.61 -29.90 24.01
CA ALA A 10 36.21 -28.51 23.81
C ALA A 10 34.72 -28.30 24.08
N LEU A 11 34.41 -27.40 25.02
CA LEU A 11 33.10 -26.74 25.13
C LEU A 11 32.92 -25.86 23.89
N VAL A 12 32.19 -26.37 22.90
CA VAL A 12 31.70 -25.56 21.78
C VAL A 12 30.56 -24.71 22.32
N GLY A 13 30.88 -23.47 22.66
CA GLY A 13 29.89 -22.42 22.88
C GLY A 13 29.17 -22.14 21.57
N ALA A 14 27.88 -22.48 21.51
CA ALA A 14 27.00 -22.04 20.43
C ALA A 14 26.73 -20.55 20.61
N ALA A 15 27.56 -19.70 20.00
CA ALA A 15 27.20 -18.31 19.74
C ALA A 15 26.07 -18.33 18.69
N ILE A 16 24.84 -18.12 19.15
CA ILE A 16 23.73 -17.70 18.29
C ILE A 16 24.10 -16.34 17.71
N THR A 17 24.77 -16.35 16.56
CA THR A 17 24.94 -15.16 15.75
C THR A 17 23.57 -14.84 15.17
N SER A 18 22.87 -13.88 15.76
CA SER A 18 21.75 -13.21 15.10
C SER A 18 22.21 -12.80 13.69
N PRO A 19 21.42 -12.99 12.63
CA PRO A 19 21.71 -12.34 11.37
C PRO A 19 21.58 -10.84 11.62
N ALA A 20 22.72 -10.19 11.84
CA ALA A 20 22.85 -8.75 11.74
C ALA A 20 22.38 -8.41 10.33
N GLY A 21 21.15 -7.91 10.24
CA GLY A 21 20.63 -7.35 9.01
C GLY A 21 21.67 -6.36 8.49
N GLU A 22 22.19 -6.66 7.31
CA GLU A 22 23.19 -5.87 6.60
C GLU A 22 22.83 -4.38 6.72
N LEU A 23 23.68 -3.62 7.43
CA LEU A 23 23.67 -2.17 7.39
C LEU A 23 24.04 -1.76 5.96
N PRO A 24 23.12 -1.15 5.18
CA PRO A 24 23.48 -0.67 3.86
C PRO A 24 24.47 0.50 3.99
N PRO A 25 25.39 0.64 3.03
CA PRO A 25 26.49 1.59 3.10
C PRO A 25 26.00 3.03 3.21
N ALA A 26 26.80 3.85 3.89
CA ALA A 26 26.60 5.29 4.03
C ALA A 26 26.79 5.99 2.68
N GLY A 27 25.72 6.02 1.88
CA GLY A 27 25.53 6.91 0.75
C GLY A 27 24.37 7.87 1.05
N LEU A 28 24.49 9.12 0.63
CA LEU A 28 23.45 10.13 0.73
C LEU A 28 22.36 9.88 -0.34
N ASP A 29 21.80 8.68 -0.32
CA ASP A 29 20.64 8.27 -1.13
C ASP A 29 19.41 8.52 -0.25
N LYS A 30 18.38 9.18 -0.78
CA LYS A 30 17.16 9.54 -0.03
C LYS A 30 16.44 8.27 0.46
N ARG A 31 16.89 7.72 1.59
CA ARG A 31 16.28 6.60 2.29
C ARG A 31 14.89 7.02 2.71
N CYS A 32 13.88 6.27 2.30
CA CYS A 32 12.53 6.46 2.80
C CYS A 32 12.43 5.99 4.26
N ASN A 33 11.44 6.51 4.99
CA ASN A 33 11.13 6.11 6.36
C ASN A 33 10.19 4.90 6.37
N GLY A 34 10.56 3.87 7.13
CA GLY A 34 9.76 2.68 7.38
C GLY A 34 8.58 2.92 8.31
N GLN A 35 7.79 1.88 8.58
CA GLN A 35 6.63 1.98 9.45
C GLN A 35 7.05 2.40 10.87
N ASN A 36 6.25 3.25 11.50
CA ASN A 36 6.50 3.85 12.81
C ASN A 36 7.73 4.80 12.87
N GLN A 37 8.28 5.20 11.73
CA GLN A 37 9.34 6.22 11.66
C GLN A 37 8.77 7.59 11.29
N PHE A 38 9.47 8.66 11.66
CA PHE A 38 8.98 10.03 11.43
C PHE A 38 9.17 10.47 9.99
N CYS A 39 8.10 10.89 9.32
CA CYS A 39 8.13 11.53 8.02
C CYS A 39 8.24 13.05 8.16
N ASN A 40 9.44 13.53 8.45
CA ASN A 40 9.76 14.96 8.51
C ASN A 40 11.09 15.24 7.77
N ASN A 41 11.51 16.51 7.74
CA ASN A 41 12.79 16.93 7.17
C ASN A 41 13.04 16.50 5.70
N GLY A 42 11.97 16.42 4.90
CA GLY A 42 12.05 16.08 3.49
C GLY A 42 12.26 14.60 3.18
N ILE A 43 12.17 13.73 4.19
CA ILE A 43 12.28 12.28 4.01
C ILE A 43 10.88 11.64 3.95
N PRO A 44 10.45 11.09 2.79
CA PRO A 44 9.14 10.50 2.62
C PRO A 44 9.06 9.10 3.25
N CYS A 45 7.84 8.59 3.45
CA CYS A 45 7.63 7.20 3.82
C CYS A 45 7.94 6.25 2.67
N CYS A 46 8.30 5.00 2.98
CA CYS A 46 8.52 3.97 1.97
C CYS A 46 7.23 3.58 1.24
N SER A 47 7.35 2.85 0.13
CA SER A 47 6.21 2.42 -0.67
C SER A 47 5.11 1.75 0.18
N ASN A 48 3.85 2.09 -0.10
CA ASN A 48 2.65 1.66 0.64
C ASN A 48 2.52 2.18 2.08
N LEU A 49 3.40 3.08 2.51
CA LEU A 49 3.26 3.83 3.75
C LEU A 49 2.87 5.28 3.45
N TYR A 50 2.17 5.87 4.41
CA TYR A 50 1.61 7.20 4.29
C TYR A 50 2.05 8.04 5.48
N CYS A 51 2.42 9.29 5.20
CA CYS A 51 2.73 10.25 6.22
C CYS A 51 1.43 10.86 6.74
N GLY A 52 1.00 10.44 7.92
CA GLY A 52 -0.19 10.99 8.54
C GLY A 52 0.05 12.33 9.25
N SER A 53 -1.01 12.95 9.76
CA SER A 53 -0.97 14.22 10.51
C SER A 53 -0.05 14.16 11.74
N ASN A 54 0.20 12.97 12.30
CA ASN A 54 1.11 12.77 13.42
C ASN A 54 2.58 12.72 13.01
N THR A 55 2.91 12.99 11.73
CA THR A 55 4.27 12.94 11.18
C THR A 55 4.96 11.59 11.31
N VAL A 56 4.19 10.50 11.40
CA VAL A 56 4.68 9.12 11.49
C VAL A 56 4.19 8.34 10.28
N CYS A 57 5.08 7.54 9.69
CA CYS A 57 4.78 6.63 8.61
C CYS A 57 3.92 5.48 9.10
N ALA A 58 2.73 5.35 8.53
CA ALA A 58 1.79 4.28 8.84
C ALA A 58 1.35 3.57 7.57
N ALA A 59 0.93 2.31 7.70
CA ALA A 59 0.19 1.63 6.65
C ALA A 59 -1.16 2.33 6.43
N CYS A 60 -1.82 2.01 5.32
CA CYS A 60 -3.18 2.46 5.06
C CYS A 60 -4.15 2.04 6.18
N ASN A 61 -5.26 2.76 6.31
CA ASN A 61 -6.30 2.48 7.28
C ASN A 61 -7.13 1.26 6.85
N ALA A 62 -7.20 0.26 7.73
CA ALA A 62 -8.04 -0.92 7.59
C ALA A 62 -9.54 -0.60 7.78
N HIS A 63 -10.40 -1.57 7.49
CA HIS A 63 -11.85 -1.43 7.67
C HIS A 63 -12.21 -1.02 9.10
N GLY A 64 -13.09 -0.03 9.26
CA GLY A 64 -13.49 0.51 10.55
C GLY A 64 -12.52 1.54 11.15
N GLN A 65 -11.34 1.75 10.56
CA GLN A 65 -10.40 2.78 11.03
C GLN A 65 -10.74 4.17 10.47
N ILE A 66 -10.30 5.20 11.18
CA ILE A 66 -10.59 6.60 10.85
C ILE A 66 -9.61 7.11 9.77
N CYS A 67 -10.12 7.68 8.69
CA CYS A 67 -9.36 8.17 7.53
C CYS A 67 -9.20 9.70 7.50
N ASN A 68 -9.14 10.36 8.65
CA ASN A 68 -9.04 11.82 8.77
C ASN A 68 -7.61 12.36 8.93
N ASN A 69 -6.62 11.48 9.07
CA ASN A 69 -5.25 11.84 9.45
C ASN A 69 -4.28 11.89 8.26
N GLY A 70 -4.73 12.14 7.03
CA GLY A 70 -3.86 12.11 5.83
C GLY A 70 -3.41 10.71 5.39
N VAL A 71 -3.77 9.66 6.15
CA VAL A 71 -3.58 8.26 5.77
C VAL A 71 -4.85 7.78 5.05
N PRO A 72 -4.76 7.29 3.80
CA PRO A 72 -5.91 6.79 3.07
C PRO A 72 -6.35 5.42 3.59
N CYS A 73 -7.54 4.99 3.20
CA CYS A 73 -7.99 3.62 3.41
C CYS A 73 -7.22 2.65 2.52
N CYS A 74 -7.10 1.40 2.96
CA CYS A 74 -6.48 0.35 2.16
C CYS A 74 -7.27 0.05 0.88
N SER A 75 -6.62 -0.61 -0.08
CA SER A 75 -7.26 -1.03 -1.33
C SER A 75 -8.56 -1.81 -1.04
N GLY A 76 -9.61 -1.55 -1.83
CA GLY A 76 -10.93 -2.13 -1.60
C GLY A 76 -11.77 -1.43 -0.52
N LEU A 77 -11.26 -0.33 0.04
CA LEU A 77 -11.98 0.51 0.99
C LEU A 77 -12.09 1.94 0.46
N TYR A 78 -13.10 2.67 0.93
CA TYR A 78 -13.25 4.09 0.69
C TYR A 78 -13.42 4.84 2.01
N CYS A 79 -12.99 6.11 2.01
CA CYS A 79 -13.21 7.02 3.13
C CYS A 79 -14.56 7.72 2.93
N GLY A 80 -15.59 7.28 3.66
CA GLY A 80 -16.92 7.88 3.58
C GLY A 80 -17.04 9.21 4.33
N THR A 81 -18.22 9.82 4.27
CA THR A 81 -18.55 11.08 4.98
C THR A 81 -18.36 10.99 6.49
N ASN A 82 -18.58 9.80 7.07
CA ASN A 82 -18.35 9.52 8.49
C ASN A 82 -16.85 9.41 8.86
N ARG A 83 -15.94 9.64 7.90
CA ARG A 83 -14.48 9.56 8.08
C ARG A 83 -13.99 8.19 8.56
N VAL A 84 -14.73 7.13 8.24
CA VAL A 84 -14.39 5.74 8.55
C VAL A 84 -14.21 4.96 7.26
N CYS A 85 -13.15 4.14 7.21
CA CYS A 85 -12.88 3.25 6.10
C CYS A 85 -13.93 2.14 6.03
N SER A 86 -14.67 2.10 4.95
CA SER A 86 -15.73 1.12 4.69
C SER A 86 -15.49 0.44 3.35
N ALA A 87 -16.07 -0.75 3.15
CA ALA A 87 -15.98 -1.45 1.87
C ALA A 87 -16.59 -0.61 0.73
N CYS A 88 -15.91 -0.56 -0.41
CA CYS A 88 -16.47 -0.04 -1.64
C CYS A 88 -17.36 -1.09 -2.33
N ASN A 89 -18.17 -0.65 -3.30
CA ASN A 89 -19.00 -1.54 -4.10
C ASN A 89 -18.14 -2.29 -5.15
N GLY A 90 -18.13 -3.61 -5.07
CA GLY A 90 -17.51 -4.50 -6.05
C GLY A 90 -18.30 -4.60 -7.36
N GLN A 91 -17.77 -5.35 -8.32
CA GLN A 91 -18.41 -5.52 -9.62
C GLN A 91 -19.81 -6.15 -9.49
N GLY A 92 -20.79 -5.60 -10.21
CA GLY A 92 -22.18 -6.05 -10.16
C GLY A 92 -22.97 -5.53 -8.95
N GLN A 93 -22.33 -4.88 -7.98
CA GLN A 93 -23.03 -4.26 -6.85
C GLN A 93 -23.61 -2.90 -7.23
N ILE A 94 -24.66 -2.50 -6.53
CA ILE A 94 -25.37 -1.25 -6.78
C ILE A 94 -24.56 -0.10 -6.16
N CYS A 95 -24.14 0.86 -6.99
CA CYS A 95 -23.52 2.10 -6.54
C CYS A 95 -24.59 3.17 -6.29
N ASN A 96 -25.30 3.02 -5.17
CA ASN A 96 -26.21 4.02 -4.62
C ASN A 96 -25.78 4.43 -3.21
N ASN A 97 -26.41 5.47 -2.66
CA ASN A 97 -26.22 5.91 -1.26
C ASN A 97 -24.82 6.43 -0.87
N GLY A 98 -24.05 6.94 -1.84
CA GLY A 98 -22.76 7.57 -1.56
C GLY A 98 -21.59 6.60 -1.32
N VAL A 99 -21.80 5.29 -1.51
CA VAL A 99 -20.74 4.29 -1.53
C VAL A 99 -20.19 4.19 -2.97
N PRO A 100 -18.92 4.53 -3.23
CA PRO A 100 -18.35 4.46 -4.57
C PRO A 100 -18.07 3.00 -4.99
N CYS A 101 -17.90 2.78 -6.28
CA CYS A 101 -17.34 1.53 -6.78
C CYS A 101 -15.85 1.42 -6.42
N CYS A 102 -15.36 0.19 -6.26
CA CYS A 102 -13.95 -0.06 -6.01
C CYS A 102 -13.04 0.40 -7.15
N SER A 103 -11.75 0.56 -6.86
CA SER A 103 -10.75 0.92 -7.87
C SER A 103 -10.82 -0.01 -9.08
N GLY A 104 -10.76 0.54 -10.29
CA GLY A 104 -10.93 -0.21 -11.53
C GLY A 104 -12.38 -0.46 -11.94
N LEU A 105 -13.35 0.08 -11.20
CA LEU A 105 -14.77 0.05 -11.54
C LEU A 105 -15.31 1.47 -11.67
N TYR A 106 -16.38 1.63 -12.45
CA TYR A 106 -17.14 2.86 -12.55
C TYR A 106 -18.61 2.62 -12.23
N CYS A 107 -19.28 3.65 -11.72
CA CYS A 107 -20.72 3.64 -11.51
C CYS A 107 -21.40 4.11 -12.79
N GLY A 108 -21.94 3.17 -13.57
CA GLY A 108 -22.65 3.50 -14.81
C GLY A 108 -24.05 4.06 -14.59
N THR A 109 -24.73 4.40 -15.68
CA THR A 109 -26.10 4.93 -15.68
C THR A 109 -27.11 3.99 -15.03
N ASN A 110 -26.89 2.68 -15.13
CA ASN A 110 -27.72 1.66 -14.47
C ASN A 110 -27.46 1.55 -12.95
N ARG A 111 -26.62 2.41 -12.37
CA ARG A 111 -26.24 2.40 -10.94
C ARG A 111 -25.63 1.07 -10.49
N VAL A 112 -24.94 0.38 -11.40
CA VAL A 112 -24.22 -0.86 -11.10
C VAL A 112 -22.75 -0.66 -11.41
N CYS A 113 -21.89 -1.11 -10.49
CA CYS A 113 -20.45 -1.08 -10.64
C CYS A 113 -20.01 -2.03 -11.75
N SER A 114 -19.39 -1.45 -12.78
CA SER A 114 -18.91 -2.17 -13.96
C SER A 114 -17.45 -1.83 -14.23
N GLY A 115 -16.75 -2.67 -14.99
CA GLY A 115 -15.36 -2.43 -15.37
C GLY A 115 -15.21 -1.15 -16.19
N CYS A 116 -14.17 -0.37 -15.90
CA CYS A 116 -13.76 0.77 -16.73
C CYS A 116 -12.85 0.32 -17.89
N ASN A 117 -12.62 1.23 -18.84
CA ASN A 117 -11.72 0.99 -19.96
C ASN A 117 -10.25 1.17 -19.54
N GLY A 118 -9.47 0.10 -19.63
CA GLY A 118 -8.03 0.09 -19.41
C GLY A 118 -7.24 0.76 -20.55
N ARG A 119 -5.92 0.86 -20.39
CA ARG A 119 -5.05 1.51 -21.39
C ARG A 119 -5.16 0.82 -22.75
N GLY A 120 -5.30 1.60 -23.82
CA GLY A 120 -5.48 1.10 -25.18
C GLY A 120 -6.91 0.67 -25.52
N GLN A 121 -7.83 0.64 -24.56
CA GLN A 121 -9.24 0.37 -24.82
C GLN A 121 -9.98 1.63 -25.27
N ILE A 122 -11.07 1.42 -26.00
CA ILE A 122 -11.87 2.52 -26.56
C ILE A 122 -12.78 3.09 -25.46
N CYS A 123 -12.59 4.35 -25.10
CA CYS A 123 -13.52 5.10 -24.25
C CYS A 123 -14.72 5.57 -25.10
N SER A 124 -15.76 4.74 -25.15
CA SER A 124 -17.00 5.00 -25.86
C SER A 124 -18.17 4.34 -25.13
N ASN A 125 -19.41 4.63 -25.53
CA ASN A 125 -20.62 4.03 -24.96
C ASN A 125 -20.85 4.31 -23.46
N GLY A 126 -20.37 5.47 -22.97
CA GLY A 126 -20.56 5.88 -21.58
C GLY A 126 -19.71 5.11 -20.54
N VAL A 127 -18.77 4.28 -20.99
CA VAL A 127 -17.77 3.62 -20.13
C VAL A 127 -16.53 4.51 -20.07
N PRO A 128 -16.16 5.06 -18.90
CA PRO A 128 -14.98 5.91 -18.76
C PRO A 128 -13.69 5.09 -18.75
N CYS A 129 -12.55 5.76 -18.91
CA CYS A 129 -11.25 5.16 -18.66
C CYS A 129 -11.03 4.89 -17.17
N CYS A 130 -10.20 3.89 -16.86
CA CYS A 130 -9.83 3.58 -15.50
C CYS A 130 -9.03 4.70 -14.84
N ASN A 131 -8.99 4.68 -13.50
CA ASN A 131 -8.34 5.71 -12.70
C ASN A 131 -6.87 5.90 -13.14
N GLY A 132 -6.48 7.15 -13.41
CA GLY A 132 -5.16 7.50 -13.95
C GLY A 132 -5.04 7.49 -15.48
N LEU A 133 -6.11 7.21 -16.22
CA LEU A 133 -6.15 7.27 -17.68
C LEU A 133 -7.14 8.34 -18.15
N SER A 134 -6.83 8.99 -19.27
CA SER A 134 -7.69 9.97 -19.91
C SER A 134 -8.22 9.47 -21.25
N CYS A 135 -9.44 9.88 -21.62
CA CYS A 135 -9.98 9.59 -22.94
C CYS A 135 -9.39 10.56 -23.96
N GLY A 136 -8.42 10.11 -24.75
CA GLY A 136 -7.77 10.93 -25.77
C GLY A 136 -8.69 11.24 -26.96
N THR A 137 -8.21 12.12 -27.86
CA THR A 137 -8.96 12.55 -29.07
C THR A 137 -9.33 11.39 -29.99
N ASN A 138 -8.51 10.33 -30.02
CA ASN A 138 -8.77 9.09 -30.77
C ASN A 138 -9.76 8.15 -30.06
N ARG A 139 -10.40 8.60 -28.98
CA ARG A 139 -11.28 7.79 -28.11
C ARG A 139 -10.60 6.57 -27.53
N VAL A 140 -9.31 6.66 -27.23
CA VAL A 140 -8.54 5.60 -26.60
C VAL A 140 -8.08 6.06 -25.23
N CYS A 141 -8.18 5.18 -24.24
CA CYS A 141 -7.68 5.42 -22.90
C CYS A 141 -6.15 5.40 -22.87
N GLY A 142 -5.56 6.53 -22.49
CA GLY A 142 -4.12 6.78 -22.47
C GLY A 142 -3.68 7.59 -21.28
#